data_AF-A0A537IE92-F1
#
_entry.id   AF-A0A537IE92-F1
#
_cell.length_a   1.000
_cell.length_b   1.000
_cell.length_c   1.000
_cell.angle_alpha   90.00
_cell.angle_beta   90.00
_cell.angle_gamma   90.00
#
_symmetry.space_group_name_H-M   'P 1'
#
loop_
_entity.id
_entity.type
_entity.pdbx_description
1 polymer ?
#
loop_
_entity_poly.entity_id
_entity_poly.type
_entity_poly.pdbx_seq_one_letter_code
_entity_poly.pdbx_strand_id
1 'polypeptide(L)'
;MTHIVKRGETLGKIARSNGITLAKLLEANPQFRDHPDIIHVGDAVIIPDATPAPPPTPHATPSAFALKLASVAQTQHDKFHLLNEADPQLCGEIRRWTVEIGGAFVSCTSNDQPWSAVFVSWCVKEAGATVAEFKFSKQHSVFVQKAIQNAINNTGVFRGREITVHPPSVGDIIQANRGGTTFDFEHARTHSSYPSHSVIVVAVGQDTQGRFALCIGGNESDSVRQTRIPLTPQGFIRQRGRNPFICVIQNLK
;
A
#
# COMPACT_ATOMS: atom_id res chain seq x y z
N MET A 1 -27.44 15.59 -1.33
CA MET A 1 -28.28 14.61 -0.59
C MET A 1 -28.09 14.78 0.92
N THR A 2 -29.06 14.39 1.75
CA THR A 2 -28.89 14.34 3.22
C THR A 2 -28.72 12.90 3.69
N HIS A 3 -27.67 12.63 4.45
CA HIS A 3 -27.40 11.33 5.09
C HIS A 3 -27.60 11.43 6.60
N ILE A 4 -28.23 10.40 7.17
CA ILE A 4 -28.47 10.32 8.61
C ILE A 4 -27.39 9.43 9.22
N VAL A 5 -26.60 9.99 10.14
CA VAL A 5 -25.49 9.31 10.80
C VAL A 5 -26.00 8.04 11.49
N LYS A 6 -25.36 6.91 11.19
CA LYS A 6 -25.63 5.61 11.81
C LYS A 6 -24.54 5.28 12.83
N ARG A 7 -24.85 4.33 13.72
CA ARG A 7 -23.92 3.88 14.77
C ARG A 7 -22.59 3.41 14.16
N GLY A 8 -21.49 4.00 14.62
CA GLY A 8 -20.12 3.64 14.21
C GLY A 8 -19.58 4.39 12.97
N GLU A 9 -20.37 5.29 12.39
CA GLU A 9 -19.92 6.20 11.35
C GLU A 9 -19.12 7.38 11.93
N THR A 10 -18.26 7.95 11.10
CA THR A 10 -17.56 9.23 11.36
C THR A 10 -17.75 10.09 10.12
N LEU A 11 -17.59 11.42 10.22
CA LEU A 11 -17.66 12.31 9.05
C LEU A 11 -16.68 11.87 7.96
N GLY A 12 -15.49 11.40 8.34
CA GLY A 12 -14.52 10.83 7.41
C GLY A 12 -14.99 9.55 6.73
N LYS A 13 -15.70 8.65 7.43
CA LYS A 13 -16.31 7.45 6.80
C LYS A 13 -17.45 7.83 5.86
N ILE A 14 -18.30 8.79 6.26
CA ILE A 14 -19.44 9.26 5.44
C ILE A 14 -18.95 9.96 4.18
N ALA A 15 -17.97 10.86 4.29
CA ALA A 15 -17.35 11.51 3.13
C ALA A 15 -16.78 10.48 2.14
N ARG A 16 -16.01 9.51 2.67
CA ARG A 16 -15.42 8.41 1.87
C ARG A 16 -16.46 7.56 1.16
N SER A 17 -17.51 7.13 1.86
CA SER A 17 -18.59 6.31 1.28
C SER A 17 -19.33 7.03 0.14
N ASN A 18 -19.27 8.36 0.10
CA ASN A 18 -19.92 9.20 -0.89
C ASN A 18 -18.94 9.83 -1.90
N GLY A 19 -17.67 9.38 -1.91
CA GLY A 19 -16.69 9.81 -2.90
C GLY A 19 -16.25 11.28 -2.81
N ILE A 20 -16.39 11.92 -1.64
CA ILE A 20 -15.96 13.30 -1.39
C ILE A 20 -14.92 13.37 -0.26
N THR A 21 -14.16 14.46 -0.18
CA THR A 21 -13.19 14.66 0.91
C THR A 21 -13.89 15.11 2.19
N LEU A 22 -13.28 14.86 3.36
CA LEU A 22 -13.78 15.38 4.63
C LEU A 22 -13.87 16.91 4.61
N ALA A 23 -12.88 17.60 4.00
CA ALA A 23 -12.90 19.05 3.89
C ALA A 23 -14.13 19.55 3.13
N LYS A 24 -14.45 18.92 1.98
CA LYS A 24 -15.63 19.26 1.17
C LYS A 24 -16.94 18.92 1.88
N LEU A 25 -16.96 17.84 2.66
CA LEU A 25 -18.08 17.53 3.53
C LEU A 25 -18.25 18.61 4.62
N LEU A 26 -17.18 19.08 5.25
CA LEU A 26 -17.21 20.13 6.28
C LEU A 26 -17.54 21.52 5.72
N GLU A 27 -17.22 21.80 4.46
CA GLU A 27 -17.69 23.01 3.77
C GLU A 27 -19.21 23.04 3.64
N ALA A 28 -19.81 21.88 3.31
CA ALA A 28 -21.26 21.73 3.24
C ALA A 28 -21.91 21.56 4.63
N ASN A 29 -21.13 21.29 5.68
CA ASN A 29 -21.59 21.13 7.05
C ASN A 29 -20.76 21.94 8.05
N PRO A 30 -20.88 23.29 8.04
CA PRO A 30 -20.08 24.16 8.91
C PRO A 30 -20.26 23.87 10.40
N GLN A 31 -21.40 23.30 10.81
CA GLN A 31 -21.69 22.96 12.21
C GLN A 31 -20.74 21.92 12.80
N PHE A 32 -20.05 21.13 11.97
CA PHE A 32 -19.06 20.16 12.43
C PHE A 32 -17.62 20.64 12.25
N ARG A 33 -17.40 21.86 11.75
CA ARG A 33 -16.06 22.33 11.35
C ARG A 33 -15.08 22.44 12.52
N ASP A 34 -15.57 22.94 13.66
CA ASP A 34 -14.74 23.14 14.85
C ASP A 34 -14.53 21.84 15.64
N HIS A 35 -15.46 20.89 15.52
CA HIS A 35 -15.44 19.60 16.22
C HIS A 35 -15.86 18.43 15.29
N PRO A 36 -15.06 18.10 14.26
CA PRO A 36 -15.42 17.13 13.23
C PRO A 36 -15.49 15.68 13.72
N ASP A 37 -14.92 15.40 14.90
CA ASP A 37 -14.98 14.09 15.54
C ASP A 37 -16.20 13.91 16.46
N ILE A 38 -16.99 14.98 16.69
CA ILE A 38 -18.17 14.96 17.55
C ILE A 38 -19.42 14.91 16.68
N ILE A 39 -19.87 13.69 16.37
CA ILE A 39 -21.16 13.44 15.72
C ILE A 39 -21.94 12.35 16.45
N HIS A 40 -23.26 12.44 16.40
CA HIS A 40 -24.17 11.52 17.07
C HIS A 40 -25.03 10.76 16.06
N VAL A 41 -25.48 9.56 16.46
CA VAL A 41 -26.44 8.80 15.66
C VAL A 41 -27.73 9.61 15.52
N GLY A 42 -28.19 9.77 14.28
CA GLY A 42 -29.35 10.59 13.95
C GLY A 42 -29.00 11.98 13.42
N ASP A 43 -27.74 12.43 13.54
CA ASP A 43 -27.32 13.71 12.99
C ASP A 43 -27.50 13.73 11.46
N ALA A 44 -27.96 14.86 10.94
CA ALA A 44 -28.11 15.07 9.51
C ALA A 44 -26.82 15.67 8.94
N VAL A 45 -26.24 14.96 7.97
CA VAL A 45 -25.04 15.38 7.23
C VAL A 45 -25.42 15.65 5.79
N ILE A 46 -25.19 16.87 5.33
CA ILE A 46 -25.38 17.27 3.94
C ILE A 46 -24.21 16.73 3.12
N ILE A 47 -24.51 15.82 2.20
CA ILE A 47 -23.56 15.34 1.21
C ILE A 47 -23.73 16.22 -0.03
N PRO A 48 -22.79 17.14 -0.31
CA PRO A 48 -22.83 17.92 -1.55
C PRO A 48 -22.73 16.97 -2.74
N ASP A 49 -23.38 17.32 -3.85
CA ASP A 49 -23.25 16.54 -5.07
C ASP A 49 -21.77 16.41 -5.41
N ALA A 50 -21.36 15.17 -5.69
CA ALA A 50 -20.01 14.87 -6.10
C ALA A 50 -19.77 15.61 -7.41
N THR A 51 -19.22 16.83 -7.35
CA THR A 51 -18.46 17.37 -8.48
C THR A 51 -17.48 16.26 -8.80
N PRO A 52 -17.48 15.72 -10.04
CA PRO A 52 -16.57 14.65 -10.40
C PRO A 52 -15.20 15.07 -9.90
N ALA A 53 -14.59 14.23 -9.05
CA ALA A 53 -13.18 14.42 -8.76
C ALA A 53 -12.51 14.66 -10.12
N PRO A 54 -11.65 15.69 -10.28
CA PRO A 54 -10.93 15.87 -11.52
C PRO A 54 -10.39 14.49 -11.90
N PRO A 55 -10.60 14.03 -13.15
CA PRO A 55 -10.20 12.69 -13.56
C PRO A 55 -8.78 12.49 -13.04
N PRO A 56 -8.48 11.35 -12.38
CA PRO A 56 -7.16 11.11 -11.84
C PRO A 56 -6.19 11.50 -12.93
N THR A 57 -5.30 12.44 -12.62
CA THR A 57 -4.30 12.92 -13.57
C THR A 57 -3.72 11.72 -14.29
N PRO A 58 -3.56 11.75 -15.63
CA PRO A 58 -2.91 10.68 -16.36
C PRO A 58 -1.68 10.29 -15.56
N HIS A 59 -1.58 9.01 -15.18
CA HIS A 59 -0.53 8.44 -14.33
C HIS A 59 0.74 9.27 -14.49
N ALA A 60 1.08 10.07 -13.47
CA ALA A 60 2.24 10.95 -13.57
C ALA A 60 3.40 10.10 -14.04
N THR A 61 4.11 10.55 -15.07
CA THR A 61 5.20 9.79 -15.68
C THR A 61 6.09 9.24 -14.56
N PRO A 62 6.30 7.91 -14.48
CA PRO A 62 7.06 7.34 -13.39
C PRO A 62 8.43 7.99 -13.31
N SER A 63 8.86 8.34 -12.08
CA SER A 63 10.18 8.90 -11.85
C SER A 63 11.28 7.91 -12.24
N ALA A 64 12.51 8.40 -12.42
CA ALA A 64 13.66 7.53 -12.65
C ALA A 64 13.84 6.51 -11.52
N PHE A 65 13.55 6.90 -10.27
CA PHE A 65 13.59 5.99 -9.14
C PHE A 65 12.49 4.94 -9.22
N ALA A 66 11.25 5.32 -9.55
CA ALA A 66 10.14 4.39 -9.73
C ALA A 66 10.41 3.34 -10.83
N LEU A 67 10.94 3.77 -11.97
CA LEU A 67 11.34 2.87 -13.06
C LEU A 67 12.45 1.92 -12.64
N LYS A 68 13.46 2.43 -11.90
CA LYS A 68 14.54 1.59 -11.40
C LYS A 68 14.03 0.57 -10.37
N LEU A 69 13.15 0.97 -9.45
CA LEU A 69 12.54 0.06 -8.48
C LEU A 69 11.75 -1.06 -9.18
N ALA A 70 10.94 -0.72 -10.17
CA ALA A 70 10.21 -1.71 -10.96
C ALA A 70 11.18 -2.66 -11.70
N SER A 71 12.23 -2.12 -12.33
CA SER A 71 13.23 -2.91 -13.04
C SER A 71 14.03 -3.84 -12.12
N VAL A 72 14.39 -3.40 -10.92
CA VAL A 72 15.07 -4.24 -9.93
C VAL A 72 14.18 -5.44 -9.55
N ALA A 73 12.91 -5.18 -9.22
CA ALA A 73 11.97 -6.22 -8.85
C ALA A 73 11.72 -7.21 -10.00
N GLN A 74 11.54 -6.71 -11.22
CA GLN A 74 11.38 -7.52 -12.44
C GLN A 74 12.60 -8.41 -12.68
N THR A 75 13.80 -7.85 -12.55
CA THR A 75 15.05 -8.61 -12.72
C THR A 75 15.15 -9.78 -11.74
N GLN A 76 14.73 -9.59 -10.48
CA GLN A 76 14.73 -10.70 -9.52
C GLN A 76 13.65 -11.73 -9.85
N HIS A 77 12.45 -11.29 -10.27
CA HIS A 77 11.41 -12.20 -10.70
C HIS A 77 11.87 -13.07 -11.88
N ASP A 78 12.39 -12.47 -12.94
CA ASP A 78 12.85 -13.19 -14.14
C ASP A 78 13.91 -14.26 -13.79
N LYS A 79 14.79 -13.97 -12.83
CA LYS A 79 15.81 -14.90 -12.34
C LYS A 79 15.26 -16.03 -11.46
N PHE A 80 14.30 -15.73 -10.58
CA PHE A 80 13.99 -16.61 -9.45
C PHE A 80 12.58 -17.21 -9.44
N HIS A 81 11.67 -16.80 -10.32
CA HIS A 81 10.25 -17.21 -10.30
C HIS A 81 10.01 -18.73 -10.47
N LEU A 82 10.99 -19.46 -11.01
CA LEU A 82 10.98 -20.92 -11.16
C LEU A 82 11.65 -21.65 -9.99
N LEU A 83 12.30 -20.93 -9.08
CA LEU A 83 13.04 -21.49 -7.96
C LEU A 83 12.22 -21.40 -6.67
N ASN A 84 12.26 -22.46 -5.88
CA ASN A 84 11.71 -22.48 -4.53
C ASN A 84 12.73 -21.86 -3.55
N GLU A 85 12.28 -21.30 -2.43
CA GLU A 85 13.16 -20.66 -1.44
C GLU A 85 14.20 -21.60 -0.80
N ALA A 86 13.97 -22.92 -0.86
CA ALA A 86 14.96 -23.92 -0.47
C ALA A 86 16.05 -24.17 -1.53
N ASP A 87 15.89 -23.66 -2.76
CA ASP A 87 16.90 -23.74 -3.80
C ASP A 87 18.15 -22.95 -3.36
N PRO A 88 19.37 -23.53 -3.48
CA PRO A 88 20.60 -22.87 -3.02
C PRO A 88 20.84 -21.49 -3.65
N GLN A 89 20.44 -21.29 -4.91
CA GLN A 89 20.63 -20.02 -5.61
C GLN A 89 19.71 -18.94 -5.02
N LEU A 90 18.42 -19.22 -4.88
CA LEU A 90 17.48 -18.26 -4.29
C LEU A 90 17.77 -18.05 -2.79
N CYS A 91 18.07 -19.11 -2.04
CA CYS A 91 18.41 -19.01 -0.62
C CYS A 91 19.66 -18.14 -0.39
N GLY A 92 20.68 -18.27 -1.26
CA GLY A 92 21.87 -17.42 -1.24
C GLY A 92 21.55 -15.93 -1.44
N GLU A 93 20.63 -15.64 -2.35
CA GLU A 93 20.15 -14.27 -2.61
C GLU A 93 19.31 -13.71 -1.46
N ILE A 94 18.41 -14.50 -0.88
CA ILE A 94 17.65 -14.13 0.32
C ILE A 94 18.61 -13.75 1.47
N ARG A 95 19.67 -14.55 1.66
CA ARG A 95 20.73 -14.23 2.64
C ARG A 95 21.41 -12.92 2.33
N ARG A 96 21.81 -12.70 1.07
CA ARG A 96 22.45 -11.47 0.62
C ARG A 96 21.57 -10.26 0.86
N TRP A 97 20.31 -10.28 0.41
CA TRP A 97 19.33 -9.21 0.62
C TRP A 97 19.16 -8.89 2.11
N THR A 98 19.09 -9.93 2.95
CA THR A 98 18.93 -9.77 4.41
C THR A 98 20.10 -9.02 5.02
N VAL A 99 21.34 -9.41 4.69
CA VAL A 99 22.55 -8.76 5.20
C VAL A 99 22.67 -7.33 4.68
N GLU A 100 22.38 -7.11 3.40
CA GLU A 100 22.49 -5.78 2.79
C GLU A 100 21.52 -4.76 3.40
N ILE A 101 20.32 -5.17 3.84
CA ILE A 101 19.42 -4.26 4.58
C ILE A 101 19.78 -4.12 6.07
N GLY A 102 20.90 -4.71 6.52
CA GLY A 102 21.38 -4.66 7.91
C GLY A 102 20.73 -5.69 8.84
N GLY A 103 20.08 -6.72 8.28
CA GLY A 103 19.45 -7.80 9.05
C GLY A 103 20.37 -9.00 9.29
N ALA A 104 20.16 -9.69 10.41
CA ALA A 104 20.73 -11.03 10.60
C ALA A 104 19.89 -12.07 9.84
N PHE A 105 20.56 -12.86 9.00
CA PHE A 105 19.96 -14.01 8.30
C PHE A 105 19.86 -15.21 9.22
N VAL A 106 18.69 -15.87 9.22
CA VAL A 106 18.41 -17.05 10.03
C VAL A 106 18.19 -18.27 9.14
N SER A 107 17.23 -18.19 8.23
CA SER A 107 16.90 -19.24 7.26
C SER A 107 16.12 -18.65 6.09
N CYS A 108 16.16 -19.33 4.94
CA CYS A 108 15.31 -19.03 3.78
C CYS A 108 13.94 -19.71 3.83
N THR A 109 13.78 -20.76 4.65
CA THR A 109 12.55 -21.60 4.73
C THR A 109 11.77 -21.45 6.04
N SER A 110 12.21 -20.56 6.94
CA SER A 110 11.55 -20.38 8.23
C SER A 110 10.26 -19.59 8.06
N ASN A 111 9.15 -20.16 8.55
CA ASN A 111 7.86 -19.49 8.65
C ASN A 111 7.88 -18.31 9.64
N ASP A 112 8.85 -18.27 10.56
CA ASP A 112 8.96 -17.21 11.57
C ASP A 112 9.61 -15.94 11.01
N GLN A 113 10.33 -16.03 9.89
CA GLN A 113 10.94 -14.88 9.21
C GLN A 113 10.69 -14.93 7.70
N PRO A 114 9.45 -14.70 7.25
CA PRO A 114 9.15 -14.63 5.82
C PRO A 114 9.93 -13.47 5.20
N TRP A 115 10.82 -13.79 4.25
CA TRP A 115 11.74 -12.85 3.61
C TRP A 115 11.08 -11.86 2.64
N SER A 116 9.74 -11.84 2.55
CA SER A 116 9.01 -10.90 1.68
C SER A 116 9.31 -9.43 2.01
N ALA A 117 9.32 -9.06 3.29
CA ALA A 117 9.65 -7.70 3.72
C ALA A 117 11.12 -7.35 3.46
N VAL A 118 12.00 -8.35 3.54
CA VAL A 118 13.42 -8.22 3.17
C VAL A 118 13.53 -7.90 1.68
N PHE A 119 12.84 -8.66 0.83
CA PHE A 119 12.84 -8.45 -0.62
C PHE A 119 12.39 -7.05 -1.00
N VAL A 120 11.27 -6.58 -0.45
CA VAL A 120 10.76 -5.22 -0.72
C VAL A 120 11.75 -4.16 -0.23
N SER A 121 12.24 -4.28 1.01
CA SER A 121 13.24 -3.36 1.57
C SER A 121 14.52 -3.32 0.72
N TRP A 122 14.99 -4.48 0.27
CA TRP A 122 16.18 -4.60 -0.56
C TRP A 122 15.97 -3.97 -1.93
N CYS A 123 14.85 -4.23 -2.62
CA CYS A 123 14.55 -3.61 -3.90
C CYS A 123 14.50 -2.08 -3.80
N VAL A 124 13.90 -1.54 -2.73
CA VAL A 124 13.83 -0.09 -2.48
C VAL A 124 15.24 0.49 -2.23
N LYS A 125 16.09 -0.24 -1.49
CA LYS A 125 17.49 0.14 -1.26
C LYS A 125 18.30 0.13 -2.56
N GLU A 126 18.20 -0.94 -3.33
CA GLU A 126 18.91 -1.13 -4.61
C GLU A 126 18.49 -0.09 -5.67
N ALA A 127 17.22 0.32 -5.64
CA ALA A 127 16.73 1.43 -6.45
C ALA A 127 17.36 2.79 -6.06
N GLY A 128 17.96 2.89 -4.87
CA GLY A 128 18.72 4.07 -4.41
C GLY A 128 18.05 4.86 -3.28
N ALA A 129 17.09 4.29 -2.55
CA ALA A 129 16.56 4.93 -1.35
C ALA A 129 17.56 4.85 -0.20
N THR A 130 17.67 5.92 0.58
CA THR A 130 18.53 5.97 1.77
C THR A 130 17.76 5.62 3.05
N VAL A 131 18.48 5.38 4.15
CA VAL A 131 17.88 5.15 5.48
C VAL A 131 17.09 6.35 6.02
N ALA A 132 17.34 7.55 5.48
CA ALA A 132 16.57 8.75 5.81
C ALA A 132 15.23 8.80 5.05
N GLU A 133 15.14 8.15 3.89
CA GLU A 133 13.97 8.17 3.02
C GLU A 133 13.02 7.00 3.29
N PHE A 134 13.57 5.80 3.52
CA PHE A 134 12.79 4.59 3.72
C PHE A 134 13.21 3.83 4.99
N LYS A 135 12.21 3.29 5.71
CA LYS A 135 12.44 2.50 6.93
C LYS A 135 12.65 1.03 6.56
N PHE A 136 13.85 0.66 6.14
CA PHE A 136 14.17 -0.75 5.83
C PHE A 136 13.88 -1.67 7.03
N SER A 137 13.22 -2.80 6.77
CA SER A 137 12.77 -3.71 7.83
C SER A 137 12.54 -5.12 7.30
N LYS A 138 12.75 -6.12 8.18
CA LYS A 138 12.35 -7.51 7.95
C LYS A 138 10.85 -7.75 8.20
N GLN A 139 10.09 -6.70 8.49
CA GLN A 139 8.65 -6.77 8.77
C GLN A 139 7.89 -5.67 8.03
N HIS A 140 6.88 -6.07 7.25
CA HIS A 140 6.08 -5.17 6.40
C HIS A 140 5.43 -4.03 7.20
N SER A 141 4.77 -4.38 8.30
CA SER A 141 4.05 -3.42 9.15
C SER A 141 4.93 -2.28 9.66
N VAL A 142 6.26 -2.48 9.80
CA VAL A 142 7.18 -1.43 10.27
C VAL A 142 7.34 -0.31 9.26
N PHE A 143 7.63 -0.63 7.99
CA PHE A 143 7.79 0.41 6.96
C PHE A 143 6.46 1.01 6.53
N VAL A 144 5.38 0.23 6.61
CA VAL A 144 4.01 0.72 6.35
C VAL A 144 3.60 1.75 7.38
N GLN A 145 3.77 1.44 8.67
CA GLN A 145 3.43 2.38 9.75
C GLN A 145 4.24 3.68 9.60
N LYS A 146 5.54 3.59 9.34
CA LYS A 146 6.37 4.78 9.10
C LYS A 146 5.90 5.58 7.87
N ALA A 147 5.55 4.91 6.78
CA ALA A 147 5.03 5.59 5.59
C ALA A 147 3.69 6.29 5.86
N ILE A 148 2.78 5.69 6.62
CA ILE A 148 1.52 6.32 7.03
C ILE A 148 1.80 7.55 7.91
N GLN A 149 2.73 7.46 8.87
CA GLN A 149 3.14 8.59 9.69
C GLN A 149 3.76 9.72 8.86
N ASN A 150 4.57 9.39 7.86
CA ASN A 150 5.11 10.35 6.90
C ASN A 150 3.98 11.08 6.14
N ALA A 151 2.94 10.35 5.72
CA ALA A 151 1.79 10.92 5.02
C ALA A 151 0.98 11.90 5.90
N ILE A 152 0.74 11.55 7.17
CA ILE A 152 0.05 12.39 8.17
C ILE A 152 0.83 13.67 8.43
N ASN A 153 2.14 13.54 8.62
CA ASN A 153 3.01 14.67 8.92
C ASN A 153 3.45 15.46 7.67
N ASN A 154 3.00 15.05 6.48
CA ASN A 154 3.43 15.61 5.19
C ASN A 154 4.96 15.65 5.01
N THR A 155 5.65 14.61 5.47
CA THR A 155 7.12 14.48 5.40
C THR A 155 7.53 13.29 4.54
N GLY A 156 8.81 13.22 4.17
CA GLY A 156 9.39 12.10 3.45
C GLY A 156 8.85 11.90 2.03
N VAL A 157 9.49 10.97 1.33
CA VAL A 157 9.19 10.62 -0.08
C VAL A 157 8.43 9.31 -0.23
N PHE A 158 8.22 8.56 0.85
CA PHE A 158 7.34 7.40 0.90
C PHE A 158 6.18 7.65 1.85
N ARG A 159 4.95 7.66 1.33
CA ARG A 159 3.75 8.08 2.05
C ARG A 159 2.64 7.07 1.93
N GLY A 160 2.21 6.50 3.04
CA GLY A 160 1.10 5.55 3.11
C GLY A 160 -0.23 6.25 2.90
N ARG A 161 -0.96 5.87 1.87
CA ARG A 161 -2.27 6.39 1.47
C ARG A 161 -3.32 5.29 1.53
N GLU A 162 -4.54 5.63 1.90
CA GLU A 162 -5.66 4.70 1.78
C GLU A 162 -5.84 4.28 0.31
N ILE A 163 -6.28 3.04 0.11
CA ILE A 163 -6.46 2.45 -1.23
C ILE A 163 -7.53 3.14 -2.08
N THR A 164 -8.40 3.93 -1.44
CA THR A 164 -9.46 4.74 -2.04
C THR A 164 -9.03 6.17 -2.34
N VAL A 165 -7.83 6.58 -1.88
CA VAL A 165 -7.33 7.95 -2.00
C VAL A 165 -6.24 8.06 -3.06
N HIS A 166 -5.36 7.08 -3.18
CA HIS A 166 -4.26 7.08 -4.14
C HIS A 166 -4.35 5.86 -5.07
N PRO A 167 -4.56 6.05 -6.39
CA PRO A 167 -4.50 4.95 -7.34
C PRO A 167 -3.04 4.47 -7.48
N PRO A 168 -2.76 3.15 -7.46
CA PRO A 168 -1.39 2.66 -7.59
C PRO A 168 -0.75 3.08 -8.92
N SER A 169 0.51 3.47 -8.84
CA SER A 169 1.39 3.78 -9.97
C SER A 169 2.67 2.94 -9.91
N VAL A 170 3.41 2.87 -11.03
CA VAL A 170 4.70 2.15 -11.08
C VAL A 170 5.63 2.69 -10.00
N GLY A 171 6.28 1.79 -9.26
CA GLY A 171 7.18 2.13 -8.15
C GLY A 171 6.48 2.37 -6.81
N ASP A 172 5.15 2.29 -6.73
CA ASP A 172 4.43 2.25 -5.46
C ASP A 172 4.52 0.85 -4.81
N ILE A 173 4.22 0.77 -3.52
CA ILE A 173 4.16 -0.51 -2.78
C ILE A 173 2.74 -0.70 -2.25
N ILE A 174 2.11 -1.84 -2.57
CA ILE A 174 0.77 -2.17 -2.10
C ILE A 174 0.87 -3.07 -0.87
N GLN A 175 0.13 -2.73 0.19
CA GLN A 175 0.05 -3.50 1.43
C GLN A 175 -1.28 -4.26 1.53
N ALA A 176 -1.20 -5.53 1.92
CA ALA A 176 -2.35 -6.35 2.24
C ALA A 176 -2.21 -7.06 3.59
N ASN A 177 -3.34 -7.47 4.15
CA ASN A 177 -3.39 -8.44 5.24
C ASN A 177 -2.82 -9.80 4.82
N ARG A 178 -2.47 -10.64 5.80
CA ARG A 178 -2.01 -12.02 5.58
C ARG A 178 -2.60 -12.94 6.65
N GLY A 179 -2.75 -14.23 6.34
CA GLY A 179 -3.20 -15.21 7.33
C GLY A 179 -4.68 -15.14 7.70
N GLY A 180 -5.51 -14.50 6.87
CA GLY A 180 -6.95 -14.35 7.12
C GLY A 180 -7.31 -13.14 8.00
N THR A 181 -6.33 -12.29 8.33
CA THR A 181 -6.57 -11.07 9.13
C THR A 181 -7.29 -9.99 8.31
N THR A 182 -7.86 -9.01 9.01
CA THR A 182 -8.68 -7.93 8.43
C THR A 182 -8.35 -6.55 9.01
N PHE A 183 -7.08 -6.31 9.36
CA PHE A 183 -6.61 -5.00 9.83
C PHE A 183 -6.83 -3.92 8.76
N ASP A 184 -7.20 -2.73 9.20
CA ASP A 184 -7.46 -1.59 8.31
C ASP A 184 -6.34 -0.54 8.38
N PHE A 185 -6.54 0.57 7.67
CA PHE A 185 -5.59 1.67 7.61
C PHE A 185 -5.34 2.30 8.98
N GLU A 186 -6.36 2.41 9.84
CA GLU A 186 -6.23 2.99 11.18
C GLU A 186 -5.44 2.09 12.13
N HIS A 187 -5.61 0.78 12.01
CA HIS A 187 -4.76 -0.17 12.72
C HIS A 187 -3.30 -0.01 12.31
N ALA A 188 -3.03 -0.01 10.99
CA ALA A 188 -1.70 0.14 10.42
C ALA A 188 -1.04 1.50 10.76
N ARG A 189 -1.84 2.54 10.98
CA ARG A 189 -1.37 3.86 11.40
C ARG A 189 -0.69 3.82 12.77
N THR A 190 -1.17 2.98 13.69
CA THR A 190 -0.77 2.98 15.10
C THR A 190 0.04 1.75 15.50
N HIS A 191 0.02 0.69 14.71
CA HIS A 191 0.70 -0.57 15.01
C HIS A 191 1.81 -0.84 14.00
N SER A 192 2.95 -1.31 14.49
CA SER A 192 4.08 -1.74 13.63
C SER A 192 4.28 -3.24 13.64
N SER A 193 3.40 -4.02 14.29
CA SER A 193 3.49 -5.48 14.37
C SER A 193 2.14 -6.14 14.11
N TYR A 194 1.93 -6.64 12.89
CA TYR A 194 0.78 -7.44 12.52
C TYR A 194 1.04 -8.27 11.24
N PRO A 195 0.42 -9.45 11.09
CA PRO A 195 0.49 -10.26 9.88
C PRO A 195 0.07 -9.47 8.63
N SER A 196 0.99 -9.34 7.69
CA SER A 196 0.74 -8.57 6.47
C SER A 196 1.79 -8.88 5.40
N HIS A 197 1.54 -8.40 4.18
CA HIS A 197 2.37 -8.66 3.00
C HIS A 197 2.38 -7.45 2.08
N SER A 198 3.54 -7.13 1.50
CA SER A 198 3.69 -6.03 0.55
C SER A 198 4.22 -6.51 -0.80
N VAL A 199 3.81 -5.83 -1.86
CA VAL A 199 4.28 -6.04 -3.23
C VAL A 199 4.62 -4.71 -3.90
N ILE A 200 5.57 -4.73 -4.83
CA ILE A 200 6.00 -3.55 -5.60
C ILE A 200 5.21 -3.51 -6.90
N VAL A 201 4.61 -2.36 -7.24
CA VAL A 201 3.93 -2.16 -8.52
C VAL A 201 4.96 -1.96 -9.63
N VAL A 202 4.97 -2.86 -10.61
CA VAL A 202 5.92 -2.81 -11.75
C VAL A 202 5.28 -2.34 -13.04
N ALA A 203 3.97 -2.50 -13.18
CA ALA A 203 3.20 -1.97 -14.30
C ALA A 203 1.75 -1.71 -13.90
N VAL A 204 1.09 -0.80 -14.61
CA VAL A 204 -0.37 -0.61 -14.54
C VAL A 204 -0.91 -0.74 -15.95
N GLY A 205 -1.92 -1.57 -16.13
CA GLY A 205 -2.45 -1.92 -17.44
C GLY A 205 -3.96 -2.05 -17.46
N GLN A 206 -4.47 -2.38 -18.64
CA GLN A 206 -5.87 -2.70 -18.86
C GLN A 206 -5.98 -3.80 -19.91
N ASP A 207 -6.87 -4.76 -19.69
CA ASP A 207 -7.24 -5.77 -20.67
C ASP A 207 -8.77 -6.02 -20.62
N THR A 208 -9.21 -7.12 -21.21
CA THR A 208 -10.62 -7.52 -21.28
C THR A 208 -11.26 -7.74 -19.90
N GLN A 209 -10.48 -7.97 -18.85
CA GLN A 209 -10.96 -8.13 -17.48
C GLN A 209 -10.98 -6.80 -16.69
N GLY A 210 -10.51 -5.72 -17.30
CA GLY A 210 -10.47 -4.37 -16.73
C GLY A 210 -9.06 -3.90 -16.39
N ARG A 211 -8.99 -2.83 -15.60
CA ARG A 211 -7.71 -2.23 -15.17
C ARG A 211 -7.06 -3.08 -14.09
N PHE A 212 -5.73 -3.14 -14.08
CA PHE A 212 -4.97 -3.91 -13.11
C PHE A 212 -3.61 -3.27 -12.81
N ALA A 213 -3.09 -3.55 -11.62
CA ALA A 213 -1.69 -3.35 -11.28
C ALA A 213 -0.96 -4.70 -11.32
N LEU A 214 0.14 -4.76 -12.06
CA LEU A 214 1.07 -5.87 -12.05
C LEU A 214 2.11 -5.61 -10.98
N CYS A 215 2.27 -6.56 -10.06
CA CYS A 215 3.10 -6.38 -8.88
C CYS A 215 4.07 -7.53 -8.72
N ILE A 216 5.20 -7.29 -8.07
CA ILE A 216 6.19 -8.31 -7.74
C ILE A 216 6.44 -8.31 -6.23
N GLY A 217 6.42 -9.51 -5.64
CA GLY A 217 6.68 -9.74 -4.23
C GLY A 217 7.63 -10.91 -4.02
N GLY A 218 8.31 -10.89 -2.87
CA GLY A 218 9.08 -12.02 -2.37
C GLY A 218 8.22 -12.92 -1.48
N ASN A 219 8.65 -14.16 -1.29
CA ASN A 219 7.95 -15.20 -0.55
C ASN A 219 6.45 -15.29 -0.91
N GLU A 220 6.19 -15.28 -2.21
CA GLU A 220 4.88 -15.55 -2.78
C GLU A 220 4.89 -16.96 -3.34
N SER A 221 4.23 -17.89 -2.64
CA SER A 221 4.40 -19.32 -2.91
C SER A 221 5.89 -19.69 -2.97
N ASP A 222 6.60 -19.29 -1.92
CA ASP A 222 7.99 -19.62 -1.62
C ASP A 222 8.98 -19.22 -2.72
N SER A 223 8.71 -18.11 -3.42
CA SER A 223 9.52 -17.60 -4.53
C SER A 223 9.33 -16.09 -4.74
N VAL A 224 10.00 -15.51 -5.76
CA VAL A 224 9.76 -14.15 -6.25
C VAL A 224 8.70 -14.22 -7.34
N ARG A 225 7.46 -13.82 -7.05
CA ARG A 225 6.35 -13.97 -8.00
C ARG A 225 5.71 -12.65 -8.37
N GLN A 226 5.07 -12.73 -9.52
CA GLN A 226 4.22 -11.69 -10.05
C GLN A 226 2.77 -11.94 -9.63
N THR A 227 2.14 -10.91 -9.09
CA THR A 227 0.72 -10.89 -8.76
C THR A 227 -0.01 -9.83 -9.56
N ARG A 228 -1.26 -10.15 -9.90
CA ARG A 228 -2.17 -9.22 -10.56
C ARG A 228 -3.19 -8.72 -9.55
N ILE A 229 -3.24 -7.41 -9.35
CA ILE A 229 -4.20 -6.75 -8.45
C ILE A 229 -5.27 -6.04 -9.30
N PRO A 230 -6.54 -6.45 -9.24
CA PRO A 230 -7.62 -5.80 -9.96
C PRO A 230 -7.85 -4.35 -9.49
N LEU A 231 -8.06 -3.44 -10.43
CA LEU A 231 -8.36 -2.03 -10.17
C LEU A 231 -9.78 -1.66 -10.61
N THR A 232 -10.38 -0.67 -9.95
CA THR A 232 -11.64 -0.06 -10.38
C THR A 232 -11.46 0.61 -11.74
N PRO A 233 -12.53 0.96 -12.47
CA PRO A 233 -12.41 1.76 -13.69
C PRO A 233 -11.63 3.06 -13.47
N GLN A 234 -11.76 3.66 -12.29
CA GLN A 234 -11.04 4.87 -11.88
C GLN A 234 -9.56 4.62 -11.52
N GLY A 235 -9.11 3.36 -11.44
CA GLY A 235 -7.71 2.99 -11.18
C GLY A 235 -7.37 2.73 -9.71
N PHE A 236 -8.34 2.77 -8.80
CA PHE A 236 -8.12 2.42 -7.39
C PHE A 236 -8.11 0.91 -7.18
N ILE A 237 -7.50 0.42 -6.11
CA ILE A 237 -7.49 -1.01 -5.80
C ILE A 237 -8.93 -1.50 -5.54
N ARG A 238 -9.36 -2.58 -6.21
CA ARG A 238 -10.58 -3.29 -5.82
C ARG A 238 -10.32 -4.08 -4.55
N GLN A 239 -11.09 -3.79 -3.50
CA GLN A 239 -10.99 -4.52 -2.25
C GLN A 239 -11.41 -6.00 -2.41
N ARG A 240 -10.92 -6.87 -1.52
CA ARG A 240 -11.24 -8.30 -1.49
C ARG A 240 -11.59 -8.77 -0.08
N GLY A 241 -12.39 -9.84 0.03
CA GLY A 241 -12.87 -10.35 1.32
C GLY A 241 -11.81 -11.07 2.16
N ARG A 242 -10.98 -11.90 1.54
CA ARG A 242 -9.85 -12.58 2.23
C ARG A 242 -8.59 -11.74 2.10
N ASN A 243 -7.91 -11.49 3.23
CA ASN A 243 -6.67 -10.70 3.27
C ASN A 243 -6.85 -9.32 2.59
N PRO A 244 -7.78 -8.47 3.06
CA PRO A 244 -8.06 -7.18 2.44
C PRO A 244 -6.80 -6.31 2.34
N PHE A 245 -6.77 -5.47 1.31
CA PHE A 245 -5.74 -4.45 1.11
C PHE A 245 -5.88 -3.35 2.17
N ILE A 246 -4.75 -2.85 2.65
CA ILE A 246 -4.66 -1.87 3.74
C ILE A 246 -4.37 -0.48 3.17
N CYS A 247 -3.29 -0.35 2.42
CA CYS A 247 -2.82 0.93 1.91
C CYS A 247 -1.97 0.78 0.64
N VAL A 248 -1.71 1.90 -0.01
CA VAL A 248 -0.66 2.07 -1.01
C VAL A 248 0.40 2.99 -0.42
N ILE A 249 1.65 2.57 -0.37
CA ILE A 249 2.77 3.46 -0.10
C ILE A 249 3.10 4.16 -1.42
N GLN A 250 2.66 5.41 -1.50
CA GLN A 250 2.95 6.32 -2.59
C GLN A 250 4.44 6.67 -2.57
N ASN A 251 5.10 6.45 -3.71
CA ASN A 251 6.48 6.84 -3.95
C ASN A 251 6.53 8.22 -4.63
N LEU A 252 7.21 9.17 -3.99
CA LEU A 252 7.39 10.55 -4.44
C LEU A 252 8.86 10.88 -4.78
N LYS A 253 9.74 9.88 -4.80
CA LYS A 253 11.16 10.04 -5.09
C LYS A 253 11.42 10.06 -6.59
#